data_AF-A0ABD3ESQ9-F1
#
_entry.id   AF-A0ABD3ESQ9-F1
#
_cell.length_a   1.000
_cell.length_b   1.000
_cell.length_c   1.000
_cell.angle_alpha   90.00
_cell.angle_beta   90.00
_cell.angle_gamma   90.00
#
_symmetry.space_group_name_H-M   'P 1'
#
loop_
_entity.id
_entity.type
_entity.pdbx_description
1 polymer ?
#
loop_
_entity_poly.entity_id
_entity_poly.type
_entity_poly.pdbx_seq_one_letter_code
_entity_poly.pdbx_strand_id
1 'polypeptide(L)' 'MAFFDPSRAKDFLFISGTKMRTYARTGENPPDGFMCRGGWDVLVRYYESLQAAAEDSPQKLTVNA' A
#
# COMPACT_ATOMS: atom_id res chain seq x y z
N MET A 1 19.24 17.60 8.69
CA MET A 1 17.97 17.14 8.09
C MET A 1 17.78 17.90 6.80
N ALA A 2 17.67 17.22 5.64
CA ALA A 2 17.37 17.89 4.39
C ALA A 2 15.86 18.17 4.37
N PHE A 3 15.48 19.43 4.50
CA PHE A 3 14.09 19.86 4.35
C PHE A 3 13.63 19.61 2.91
N PHE A 4 12.34 19.32 2.73
CA PHE A 4 11.75 19.12 1.40
C PHE A 4 11.89 20.41 0.58
N ASP A 5 12.51 20.30 -0.60
CA ASP A 5 12.65 21.40 -1.57
C ASP A 5 11.55 21.28 -2.63
N PRO A 6 10.56 22.19 -2.66
CA PRO A 6 9.47 22.14 -3.63
C PRO A 6 9.94 22.20 -5.09
N SER A 7 11.09 22.82 -5.36
CA SER A 7 11.65 22.92 -6.73
C SER A 7 12.06 21.55 -7.29
N ARG A 8 12.32 20.58 -6.41
CA ARG A 8 12.64 19.19 -6.73
C ARG A 8 11.51 18.22 -6.45
N ALA A 9 10.25 18.68 -6.33
CA ALA A 9 9.12 17.81 -6.01
C ALA A 9 8.99 16.59 -6.95
N LYS A 10 9.37 16.76 -8.23
CA LYS A 10 9.40 15.70 -9.25
C LYS A 10 10.41 14.57 -8.97
N ASP A 11 11.41 14.82 -8.13
CA ASP A 11 12.47 13.86 -7.80
C ASP A 11 12.04 12.93 -6.63
N PHE A 12 10.90 13.18 -6.00
CA PHE A 12 10.40 12.42 -4.87
C PHE A 12 9.13 11.64 -5.23
N LEU A 13 9.12 10.35 -4.91
CA LEU A 13 7.92 9.52 -4.99
C LEU A 13 7.27 9.41 -3.62
N PHE A 14 6.05 9.94 -3.49
CA PHE A 14 5.25 9.79 -2.28
C PHE A 14 4.46 8.48 -2.32
N ILE A 15 4.76 7.59 -1.38
CA ILE A 15 4.05 6.33 -1.19
C ILE A 15 3.28 6.43 0.12
N SER A 16 1.98 6.72 0.00
CA SER A 16 1.05 6.76 1.14
C SER A 16 0.66 5.35 1.59
N GLY A 17 0.11 5.22 2.81
CA GLY A 17 -0.40 3.94 3.30
C GLY A 17 -1.48 3.33 2.39
N THR A 18 -2.31 4.16 1.73
CA THR A 18 -3.28 3.70 0.73
C THR A 18 -2.58 3.08 -0.48
N LYS A 19 -1.50 3.71 -0.97
CA LYS A 19 -0.71 3.20 -2.08
C LYS A 19 0.01 1.89 -1.73
N MET A 20 0.52 1.77 -0.51
CA MET A 20 1.10 0.52 0.01
C MET A 20 0.08 -0.62 0.02
N ARG A 21 -1.15 -0.35 0.47
CA ARG A 21 -2.24 -1.34 0.42
C ARG A 21 -2.54 -1.80 -1.00
N THR A 22 -2.52 -0.87 -1.97
CA THR A 22 -2.72 -1.22 -3.38
C THR A 22 -1.59 -2.11 -3.89
N TYR A 23 -0.33 -1.75 -3.66
CA TYR A 23 0.82 -2.56 -4.04
C TYR A 23 0.75 -3.98 -3.49
N ALA A 24 0.47 -4.12 -2.20
CA ALA A 24 0.32 -5.44 -1.58
C ALA A 24 -0.82 -6.26 -2.19
N ARG A 25 -1.94 -5.63 -2.58
CA ARG A 25 -3.08 -6.31 -3.22
C ARG A 25 -2.84 -6.69 -4.68
N THR A 26 -2.04 -5.90 -5.41
CA THR A 26 -1.72 -6.15 -6.83
C THR A 26 -0.48 -7.04 -7.01
N GLY A 27 0.24 -7.34 -5.91
CA GLY A 27 1.51 -8.07 -5.96
C GLY A 27 2.68 -7.21 -6.45
N GLU A 28 2.53 -5.89 -6.48
CA GLU A 28 3.60 -4.96 -6.82
C GLU A 28 4.46 -4.65 -5.59
N ASN A 29 5.72 -4.32 -5.82
CA ASN A 29 6.66 -3.94 -4.76
C ASN A 29 6.95 -2.43 -4.81
N PRO A 30 7.14 -1.77 -3.65
CA PRO A 30 7.64 -0.41 -3.62
C PRO A 30 9.08 -0.33 -4.18
N PRO A 31 9.56 0.87 -4.54
CA PRO A 31 10.94 1.07 -4.99
C PRO A 31 11.95 0.58 -3.96
N ASP A 32 13.10 0.16 -4.45
CA ASP A 32 14.20 -0.27 -3.58
C ASP A 32 14.62 0.83 -2.60
N GLY A 33 14.97 0.43 -1.39
CA GLY A 33 15.29 1.35 -0.29
C GLY A 33 14.09 2.04 0.38
N PHE A 34 12.85 1.89 -0.13
CA PHE A 34 11.66 2.43 0.56
C PHE A 34 11.40 1.73 1.90
N MET A 35 11.56 0.40 1.92
CA MET A 35 11.40 -0.44 3.10
C MET A 35 12.26 -1.69 2.98
N CYS A 36 12.67 -2.26 4.10
CA CYS A 36 13.37 -3.56 4.09
C CYS A 36 12.42 -4.68 3.65
N ARG A 37 12.97 -5.69 2.97
CA ARG A 37 12.20 -6.84 2.45
C ARG A 37 11.32 -7.50 3.52
N GLY A 38 11.89 -7.81 4.69
CA GLY A 38 11.14 -8.45 5.77
C GLY A 38 9.99 -7.59 6.32
N GLY A 39 10.16 -6.27 6.37
CA GLY A 39 9.10 -5.35 6.77
C GLY A 39 7.98 -5.29 5.74
N TRP A 40 8.33 -5.30 4.46
CA TRP A 40 7.36 -5.35 3.36
C TRP A 40 6.56 -6.65 3.36
N ASP A 41 7.22 -7.80 3.55
CA ASP A 41 6.57 -9.12 3.59
C ASP A 41 5.50 -9.20 4.69
N VAL A 42 5.72 -8.55 5.84
CA VAL A 42 4.72 -8.47 6.92
C VAL A 42 3.47 -7.70 6.47
N LEU A 43 3.66 -6.59 5.74
CA LEU A 43 2.54 -5.78 5.25
C LEU A 43 1.76 -6.49 4.15
N VAL A 44 2.44 -7.20 3.25
CA VAL A 44 1.80 -8.02 2.22
C VAL A 44 0.87 -9.03 2.88
N ARG A 45 1.38 -9.83 3.81
CA ARG A 45 0.58 -10.84 4.55
C ARG A 45 -0.60 -10.22 5.29
N TYR A 46 -0.40 -9.06 5.92
CA TYR A 46 -1.48 -8.34 6.58
C TYR A 46 -2.60 -7.96 5.60
N TYR A 47 -2.27 -7.34 4.47
CA TYR A 47 -3.28 -6.91 3.50
C TYR A 47 -3.96 -8.09 2.77
N GLU A 48 -3.25 -9.18 2.52
CA GLU A 48 -3.82 -10.44 2.01
C GLU A 48 -4.85 -11.01 3.00
N SER A 49 -4.52 -11.08 4.29
CA SER A 49 -5.46 -11.58 5.31
C SER A 49 -6.72 -10.72 5.44
N LEU A 50 -6.59 -9.40 5.29
CA LEU A 50 -7.73 -8.48 5.29
C LEU A 50 -8.63 -8.68 4.07
N GLN A 51 -8.04 -9.00 2.91
CA GLN A 51 -8.82 -9.30 1.71
C GLN A 51 -9.58 -10.63 1.88
N ALA A 52 -8.92 -11.66 2.39
CA ALA A 52 -9.58 -12.94 2.70
C ALA A 52 -10.74 -12.78 3.69
N ALA A 53 -10.55 -12.01 4.76
CA ALA A 53 -11.61 -11.73 5.74
C ALA A 53 -12.78 -10.91 5.15
N ALA A 54 -12.50 -10.01 4.20
CA ALA A 54 -13.53 -9.22 3.55
C ALA A 54 -14.39 -10.05 2.57
N GLU A 55 -13.81 -11.06 1.91
CA GLU A 55 -14.54 -11.93 0.99
C GLU A 55 -15.40 -12.99 1.71
N ASP A 56 -15.06 -13.33 2.97
CA ASP A 56 -15.84 -14.25 3.82
C ASP A 56 -17.00 -13.55 4.57
N SER A 57 -17.11 -12.22 4.45
CA SER A 57 -18.16 -11.43 5.08
C SER A 57 -19.38 -11.25 4.16
N PRO A 58 -20.63 -11.49 4.61
CA PRO A 58 -21.82 -11.46 3.75
C PRO A 58 -22.25 -10.05 3.26
N GLN A 59 -21.46 -8.99 3.50
CA GLN A 59 -21.77 -7.64 3.03
C GLN A 59 -21.19 -7.35 1.64
N LYS A 60 -21.60 -8.13 0.62
CA LYS A 60 -21.40 -7.78 -0.79
C LYS A 60 -22.74 -7.55 -1.48
N LEU A 61 -23.58 -6.69 -0.90
CA LEU A 61 -24.76 -6.15 -1.57
C LEU A 61 -24.97 -4.70 -1.14
N THR A 62 -25.35 -3.87 -2.11
CA THR A 62 -25.76 -2.45 -2.03
C THR A 62 -24.70 -1.42 -1.62
N VAL A 63 -24.11 -0.72 -2.60
CA VAL A 63 -24.43 0.70 -2.87
C VAL A 63 -24.24 0.97 -4.36
N ASN A 64 -25.34 0.94 -5.12
CA ASN A 64 -25.54 1.75 -6.32
C ASN A 64 -26.95 2.31 -6.17
N ALA A 65 -27.05 3.58 -5.76
CA ALA A 65 -28.27 4.38 -5.77
C ALA A 65 -27.87 5.81 -6.18
#